data_AF-A0AA86LT50-F1
#
_entry.id   AF-A0AA86LT50-F1
#
_cell.length_a   1.000
_cell.length_b   1.000
_cell.length_c   1.000
_cell.angle_alpha   90.00
_cell.angle_beta   90.00
_cell.angle_gamma   90.00
#
_symmetry.space_group_name_H-M   'P 1'
#
loop_
_entity.id
_entity.type
_entity.pdbx_description
1 polymer ?
#
loop_
_entity_poly.entity_id
_entity_poly.type
_entity_poly.pdbx_seq_one_letter_code
_entity_poly.pdbx_strand_id
1 'polypeptide(L)' 'MWNSIVSYLPKWPVFIQAVLVFVIPYIIYKLFSGIRNSEEE' A
#
# COMPACT_ATOMS: atom_id res chain seq x y z
N MET A 1 24.34 17.45 11.73
CA MET A 1 23.80 16.07 11.86
C MET A 1 22.40 15.93 11.29
N TRP A 2 21.47 16.85 11.56
CA TRP A 2 20.09 16.81 11.03
C TRP A 2 20.00 16.62 9.50
N ASN A 3 20.81 17.35 8.72
CA ASN A 3 20.80 17.24 7.26
C ASN A 3 21.18 15.84 6.73
N SER A 4 22.06 15.11 7.43
CA SER A 4 22.42 13.73 7.07
C SER A 4 21.32 12.74 7.41
N ILE A 5 20.54 13.01 8.47
CA ILE A 5 19.40 12.17 8.84
C ILE A 5 18.30 12.31 7.79
N VAL A 6 18.00 13.53 7.37
CA VAL A 6 16.98 13.80 6.36
C VAL A 6 17.40 13.27 4.98
N SER A 7 18.70 13.23 4.66
CA SER A 7 19.18 12.63 3.40
C SER A 7 19.05 11.11 3.32
N TYR A 8 18.90 10.43 4.46
CA TYR A 8 18.66 8.98 4.51
C TYR A 8 17.20 8.63 4.29
N LEU A 9 16.28 9.60 4.36
CA LEU A 9 14.88 9.34 4.12
C LEU A 9 14.66 9.01 2.64
N PRO A 10 13.89 7.96 2.32
CA PRO A 10 13.55 7.63 0.96
C PRO A 10 12.89 8.83 0.28
N LYS A 11 13.22 9.04 -1.00
CA LYS A 11 12.52 10.04 -1.81
C LYS A 11 11.03 9.77 -1.78
N TRP A 12 10.21 10.82 -1.83
CA TRP A 12 8.76 10.75 -1.81
C TRP A 12 8.15 9.66 -2.72
N PRO A 13 8.64 9.41 -3.95
CA PRO A 13 8.14 8.34 -4.80
C PRO A 13 8.32 6.93 -4.22
N VAL A 14 9.41 6.67 -3.50
CA VAL A 14 9.70 5.37 -2.88
C VAL A 14 8.72 5.09 -1.74
N PHE A 15 8.37 6.13 -0.98
CA PHE A 15 7.37 6.04 0.07
C PHE A 15 5.98 5.70 -0.50
N ILE A 16 5.57 6.40 -1.56
CA ILE A 16 4.29 6.13 -2.24
C ILE A 16 4.27 4.72 -2.85
N GLN A 17 5.37 4.26 -3.47
CA GLN A 17 5.47 2.91 -4.00
C GLN A 17 5.29 1.85 -2.90
N ALA A 18 5.95 2.01 -1.74
CA ALA A 18 5.79 1.09 -0.63
C ALA A 18 4.32 1.04 -0.16
N VAL A 19 3.69 2.20 0.04
CA VAL A 19 2.26 2.26 0.43
C VAL A 19 1.38 1.55 -0.59
N LEU A 20 1.58 1.77 -1.88
CA LEU A 20 0.80 1.12 -2.93
C LEU A 20 0.98 -0.40 -2.92
N VAL A 21 2.20 -0.91 -2.73
CA VAL A 21 2.48 -2.35 -2.66
C VAL A 21 1.74 -3.02 -1.50
N PHE A 22 1.56 -2.34 -0.37
CA PHE A 22 0.80 -2.89 0.76
C PHE A 22 -0.71 -2.71 0.62
N VAL A 23 -1.15 -1.59 0.07
CA VAL A 23 -2.58 -1.22 0.01
C VAL A 23 -3.29 -1.91 -1.16
N ILE A 24 -2.65 -2.03 -2.32
CA ILE A 24 -3.27 -2.63 -3.52
C ILE A 24 -3.70 -4.08 -3.30
N PRO A 25 -2.86 -5.00 -2.77
CA PRO A 25 -3.26 -6.38 -2.56
C PRO A 25 -4.43 -6.52 -1.59
N TYR A 26 -4.46 -5.70 -0.54
CA TYR A 26 -5.56 -5.69 0.42
C TYR A 26 -6.88 -5.21 -0.20
N ILE A 27 -6.85 -4.15 -1.00
CA ILE A 27 -8.03 -3.66 -1.72
C ILE A 27 -8.54 -4.74 -2.68
N ILE A 28 -7.65 -5.36 -3.45
CA ILE A 28 -8.00 -6.46 -4.37
C ILE A 28 -8.64 -7.61 -3.59
N TYR A 29 -8.00 -8.08 -2.51
CA TYR A 29 -8.54 -9.14 -1.66
C TYR A 29 -9.96 -8.80 -1.17
N LYS A 30 -10.17 -7.58 -0.66
CA LYS A 30 -11.47 -7.15 -0.15
C LYS A 30 -12.54 -7.08 -1.25
N LEU A 31 -12.19 -6.61 -2.44
CA LEU A 31 -13.10 -6.57 -3.58
C LEU A 31 -13.53 -7.98 -3.99
N PHE A 32 -12.59 -8.90 -4.16
CA PHE A 32 -12.88 -10.28 -4.52
C PHE A 32 -13.60 -11.06 -3.41
N SER A 33 -13.24 -10.85 -2.14
CA SER A 33 -13.97 -11.47 -1.02
C SER A 33 -15.40 -10.93 -0.90
N GLY A 34 -15.60 -9.64 -1.20
CA GLY A 34 -16.92 -9.03 -1.23
C GLY A 34 -17.78 -9.62 -2.33
N ILE A 35 -17.23 -9.77 -3.54
CA ILE A 35 -17.92 -10.40 -4.69
C ILE A 35 -18.29 -11.85 -4.37
N ARG A 36 -17.37 -12.64 -3.79
CA ARG A 36 -17.64 -14.05 -3.45
C ARG A 36 -18.76 -14.22 -2.44
N ASN A 37 -18.80 -13.38 -1.41
CA ASN A 37 -19.87 -13.45 -0.41
C ASN A 37 -21.24 -13.02 -0.97
N SER A 38 -21.27 -12.22 -2.05
CA SER A 38 -22.52 -11.84 -2.72
C SER A 38 -23.05 -12.88 -3.72
N GLU A 39 -22.25 -13.89 -4.08
CA GLU A 39 -22.69 -15.02 -4.94
C GLU A 39 -23.23 -16.22 -4.12
N GLU A 40 -22.91 -16.29 -2.82
CA GLU A 40 -23.36 -17.37 -1.91
C GLU A 40 -24.67 -17.04 -1.15
N GLU A 41 -25.24 -15.83 -1.32
CA GLU A 41 -26.58 -15.42 -0.86
C GLU A 41 -27.63 -15.55 -1.98
#